data_AF-A0A3S0UQV7-F1
#
_entry.id   AF-A0A3S0UQV7-F1
#
_cell.length_a   1.000
_cell.length_b   1.000
_cell.length_c   1.000
_cell.angle_alpha   90.00
_cell.angle_beta   90.00
_cell.angle_gamma   90.00
#
_symmetry.space_group_name_H-M   'P 1'
#
loop_
_entity.id
_entity.type
_entity.pdbx_description
1 polymer ?
#
loop_
_entity_poly.entity_id
_entity_poly.type
_entity_poly.pdbx_seq_one_letter_code
_entity_poly.pdbx_strand_id
1 'polypeptide(L)'
;MTHDDDGPPPGVARGTAHLRVFQPLAAFPDAVQARLIAGGHRTRAEVEAEAAERARRRLARPVADPFPEPGEDDLVRVLQDEHRSAFYCPDERGLRAEMAAAVLEETMLPRLHEAAIPPAARAMNRGRALVALEEEWGLVL
;
A
#
# COMPACT_ATOMS: atom_id res chain seq x y z
N MET A 1 17.37 15.09 42.16
CA MET A 1 17.27 15.62 40.80
C MET A 1 16.86 14.48 39.89
N THR A 2 15.56 14.29 39.74
CA THR A 2 14.96 13.35 38.80
C THR A 2 14.63 14.15 37.55
N HIS A 3 15.19 13.75 36.40
CA HIS A 3 14.77 14.29 35.11
C HIS A 3 13.39 13.70 34.82
N ASP A 4 12.37 14.55 34.97
CA ASP A 4 11.02 14.26 34.49
C ASP A 4 11.09 14.11 32.97
N ASP A 5 10.72 12.91 32.55
CA ASP A 5 10.56 12.48 31.18
C ASP A 5 9.34 13.22 30.61
N ASP A 6 9.59 14.35 29.92
CA ASP A 6 8.58 15.11 29.19
C ASP A 6 8.09 14.26 28.01
N GLY A 7 7.16 13.35 28.32
CA GLY A 7 6.34 12.68 27.33
C GLY A 7 5.64 13.71 26.44
N PRO A 8 5.40 13.40 25.16
CA PRO A 8 4.84 14.37 24.23
C PRO A 8 3.45 14.85 24.69
N PRO A 9 3.11 16.13 24.44
CA PRO A 9 1.90 16.74 24.98
C PRO A 9 0.63 16.01 24.52
N PRO A 10 -0.36 15.84 25.42
CA PRO A 10 -1.63 15.22 25.07
C PRO A 10 -2.37 16.08 24.04
N GLY A 11 -2.65 15.50 22.88
CA GLY A 11 -3.42 16.17 21.81
C GLY A 11 -2.77 16.14 20.43
N VAL A 12 -1.50 15.74 20.30
CA VAL A 12 -0.94 15.45 18.97
C VAL A 12 -1.30 14.01 18.60
N ALA A 13 -2.51 13.81 18.06
CA ALA A 13 -2.81 12.61 17.30
C ALA A 13 -1.89 12.58 16.06
N ARG A 14 -0.68 12.04 16.21
CA ARG A 14 0.14 11.60 15.08
C ARG A 14 -0.54 10.35 14.51
N GLY A 15 -1.53 10.56 13.66
CA GLY A 15 -2.23 9.44 13.06
C GLY A 15 -3.10 9.92 11.91
N THR A 16 -2.58 9.81 10.69
CA THR A 16 -3.43 9.59 9.52
C THR A 16 -4.18 8.28 9.75
N ALA A 17 -5.37 8.36 10.36
CA ALA A 17 -6.26 7.22 10.48
C ALA A 17 -6.84 6.93 9.09
N HIS A 18 -6.23 6.01 8.37
CA HIS A 18 -6.82 5.46 7.15
C HIS A 18 -7.99 4.56 7.56
N LEU A 19 -9.19 4.86 7.06
CA LEU A 19 -10.34 3.97 7.18
C LEU A 19 -9.94 2.60 6.59
N ARG A 20 -10.10 1.54 7.38
CA ARG A 20 -9.86 0.16 6.95
C ARG A 20 -11.21 -0.52 6.79
N VAL A 21 -11.45 -1.09 5.62
CA VAL A 21 -12.69 -1.82 5.31
C VAL A 21 -12.36 -3.31 5.32
N PHE A 22 -12.96 -4.03 6.25
CA PHE A 22 -12.83 -5.48 6.36
C PHE A 22 -14.01 -6.11 5.63
N GLN A 23 -13.73 -7.01 4.69
CA GLN A 23 -14.76 -7.67 3.87
C GLN A 23 -14.64 -9.19 3.96
N PRO A 24 -15.76 -9.93 3.81
CA PRO A 24 -15.70 -11.38 3.72
C PRO A 24 -14.92 -11.79 2.45
N LEU A 25 -14.31 -12.98 2.47
CA LEU A 25 -13.49 -13.47 1.35
C LEU A 25 -14.26 -13.45 0.01
N ALA A 26 -15.56 -13.78 0.03
CA ALA A 26 -16.43 -13.80 -1.15
C ALA A 26 -16.67 -12.41 -1.79
N ALA A 27 -16.27 -11.32 -1.14
CA ALA A 27 -16.33 -9.98 -1.73
C ALA A 27 -15.21 -9.72 -2.75
N PHE A 28 -14.17 -10.57 -2.79
CA PHE A 28 -13.01 -10.42 -3.65
C PHE A 28 -13.07 -11.36 -4.86
N PRO A 29 -12.50 -10.98 -6.03
CA PRO A 29 -12.34 -11.88 -7.17
C PRO A 29 -11.53 -13.12 -6.80
N ASP A 30 -11.81 -14.27 -7.42
CA ASP A 30 -11.17 -15.57 -7.08
C ASP A 30 -9.63 -15.52 -7.12
N ALA A 31 -9.06 -14.83 -8.13
CA ALA A 31 -7.61 -14.64 -8.23
C ALA A 31 -7.02 -13.90 -7.03
N VAL A 32 -7.77 -12.98 -6.43
CA VAL A 32 -7.38 -12.22 -5.24
C VAL A 32 -7.61 -13.04 -3.97
N GLN A 33 -8.67 -13.85 -3.91
CA GLN A 33 -8.97 -14.68 -2.74
C GLN A 33 -7.80 -15.62 -2.38
N ALA A 34 -7.16 -16.24 -3.37
CA ALA A 34 -6.00 -17.11 -3.14
C ALA A 34 -4.83 -16.36 -2.47
N ARG A 35 -4.55 -15.13 -2.93
CA ARG A 35 -3.51 -14.26 -2.35
C ARG A 35 -3.87 -13.83 -0.92
N LEU A 36 -5.13 -13.51 -0.67
CA LEU A 36 -5.61 -13.13 0.67
C LEU A 36 -5.50 -14.28 1.68
N ILE A 37 -5.82 -15.50 1.26
CA ILE A 37 -5.64 -16.70 2.08
C ILE A 37 -4.16 -16.92 2.38
N ALA A 38 -3.29 -16.87 1.36
CA ALA A 38 -1.85 -17.06 1.53
C ALA A 38 -1.23 -15.98 2.44
N GLY A 39 -1.65 -14.72 2.32
CA GLY A 39 -1.13 -13.59 3.10
C GLY A 39 -1.74 -13.44 4.51
N GLY A 40 -2.86 -14.11 4.79
CA GLY A 40 -3.65 -13.94 6.01
C GLY A 40 -3.15 -14.66 7.26
N HIS A 41 -1.93 -15.19 7.26
CA HIS A 41 -1.38 -15.99 8.36
C HIS A 41 -0.73 -15.16 9.48
N ARG A 42 -0.44 -13.88 9.23
CA ARG A 42 0.25 -13.00 10.18
C ARG A 42 -0.71 -12.43 11.22
N THR A 43 -0.22 -12.26 12.44
CA THR A 43 -0.93 -11.53 13.49
C THR A 43 -1.01 -10.04 13.16
N ARG A 44 -1.96 -9.34 13.80
CA ARG A 44 -2.09 -7.89 13.66
C ARG A 44 -0.79 -7.14 13.96
N ALA A 45 -0.10 -7.52 15.04
CA ALA A 45 1.13 -6.86 15.46
C ALA A 45 2.25 -7.05 14.44
N GLU A 46 2.40 -8.25 13.87
CA GLU A 46 3.38 -8.53 12.82
C GLU A 46 3.08 -7.72 11.55
N VAL A 47 1.81 -7.64 11.15
CA VAL A 47 1.40 -6.85 9.98
C VAL A 47 1.66 -5.36 10.19
N GLU A 48 1.39 -4.83 11.39
CA GLU A 48 1.65 -3.41 11.70
C GLU A 48 3.15 -3.11 11.75
N ALA A 49 3.96 -3.99 12.34
CA ALA A 49 5.41 -3.84 12.37
C ALA A 49 6.03 -3.89 10.96
N GLU A 50 5.65 -4.87 10.14
CA GLU A 50 6.13 -4.99 8.76
C GLU A 50 5.66 -3.82 7.90
N ALA A 51 4.42 -3.32 8.08
CA ALA A 51 3.94 -2.14 7.37
C ALA A 51 4.76 -0.89 7.71
N ALA A 52 5.10 -0.71 8.99
CA ALA A 52 5.94 0.40 9.45
C ALA A 52 7.37 0.29 8.90
N GLU A 53 7.95 -0.91 8.92
CA GLU A 53 9.29 -1.15 8.39
C GLU A 53 9.34 -0.93 6.87
N ARG A 54 8.37 -1.45 6.12
CA ARG A 54 8.20 -1.18 4.68
C ARG A 54 8.11 0.31 4.38
N ALA A 55 7.35 1.07 5.18
CA ALA A 55 7.25 2.52 5.03
C ALA A 55 8.59 3.22 5.31
N ARG A 56 9.32 2.79 6.35
CA ARG A 56 10.64 3.31 6.70
C ARG A 56 11.66 3.04 5.60
N ARG A 57 11.70 1.82 5.05
CA ARG A 57 12.56 1.45 3.91
C ARG A 57 12.31 2.35 2.71
N ARG A 58 11.04 2.59 2.36
CA ARG A 58 10.65 3.49 1.26
C ARG A 58 11.13 4.93 1.47
N LEU A 59 10.94 5.47 2.68
CA LEU A 59 11.36 6.83 3.01
C LEU A 59 12.89 7.01 2.98
N ALA A 60 13.64 5.92 3.22
CA ALA A 60 15.10 5.92 3.17
C ALA A 60 15.68 5.71 1.77
N ARG A 61 14.84 5.50 0.73
CA ARG A 61 15.33 5.29 -0.64
C ARG A 61 16.04 6.54 -1.18
N PRO A 62 17.16 6.39 -1.92
CA PRO A 62 17.84 7.51 -2.57
C PRO A 62 16.97 8.27 -3.57
N VAL A 63 16.04 7.56 -4.22
CA VAL A 63 15.03 8.14 -5.11
C VAL A 63 13.67 7.97 -4.44
N ALA A 64 12.94 9.07 -4.28
CA ALA A 64 11.60 9.05 -3.72
C ALA A 64 10.64 8.31 -4.67
N ASP A 65 10.37 7.05 -4.36
CA ASP A 65 9.44 6.18 -5.07
C ASP A 65 8.39 5.66 -4.08
N PRO A 66 7.10 6.08 -4.20
CA PRO A 66 6.06 5.70 -3.26
C PRO A 66 5.57 4.25 -3.42
N PHE A 67 5.99 3.55 -4.49
CA PHE A 67 5.49 2.22 -4.81
C PHE A 67 6.19 1.11 -3.99
N PRO A 68 5.55 -0.06 -3.81
CA PRO A 68 6.19 -1.25 -3.25
C PRO A 68 7.47 -1.66 -4.01
N GLU A 69 8.36 -2.41 -3.35
CA GLU A 69 9.46 -3.09 -4.07
C GLU A 69 8.88 -4.14 -5.04
N PRO A 70 9.54 -4.43 -6.17
CA PRO A 70 9.16 -5.55 -7.03
C PRO A 70 9.09 -6.87 -6.24
N GLY A 71 7.99 -7.61 -6.41
CA GLY A 71 7.75 -8.86 -5.68
C GLY A 71 7.31 -8.69 -4.22
N GLU A 72 7.08 -7.46 -3.74
CA GLU A 72 6.51 -7.23 -2.42
C GLU A 72 4.98 -7.46 -2.44
N ASP A 73 4.54 -8.61 -1.92
CA ASP A 73 3.11 -8.89 -1.75
C ASP A 73 2.43 -7.91 -0.77
N ASP A 74 1.15 -7.62 -1.02
CA ASP A 74 0.31 -6.83 -0.14
C ASP A 74 0.22 -7.44 1.26
N LEU A 75 0.22 -6.58 2.27
CA LEU A 75 -0.01 -7.02 3.65
C LEU A 75 -1.50 -7.19 3.89
N VAL A 76 -1.89 -8.39 4.32
CA VAL A 76 -3.29 -8.71 4.60
C VAL A 76 -3.54 -8.67 6.10
N ARG A 77 -4.52 -7.88 6.52
CA ARG A 77 -5.04 -7.90 7.89
C ARG A 77 -6.27 -8.80 7.93
N VAL A 78 -6.32 -9.66 8.92
CA VAL A 78 -7.46 -10.54 9.16
C VAL A 78 -8.09 -10.20 10.50
N LEU A 79 -9.40 -9.99 10.49
CA LEU A 79 -10.24 -9.89 11.68
C LEU A 79 -11.09 -11.15 11.78
N GLN A 80 -11.17 -11.75 12.96
CA GLN A 80 -12.12 -12.82 13.23
C GLN A 80 -13.21 -12.31 14.18
N ASP A 81 -14.45 -12.67 13.89
CA ASP A 81 -15.57 -12.43 14.81
C ASP A 81 -15.70 -13.55 15.87
N GLU A 82 -16.69 -13.42 16.73
CA GLU A 82 -17.00 -14.41 17.77
C GLU A 82 -17.41 -15.79 17.21
N HIS A 83 -17.90 -15.82 15.96
CA HIS A 83 -18.29 -17.03 15.24
C HIS A 83 -17.14 -17.61 14.40
N ARG A 84 -15.92 -17.07 14.52
CA ARG A 84 -14.72 -17.42 13.73
C ARG A 84 -14.85 -17.15 12.22
N SER A 85 -15.77 -16.28 11.82
CA SER A 85 -15.83 -15.75 10.46
C SER A 85 -14.64 -14.83 10.23
N ALA A 86 -13.89 -15.05 9.15
CA ALA A 86 -12.73 -14.25 8.80
C ALA A 86 -13.10 -13.12 7.83
N PHE A 87 -12.66 -11.91 8.15
CA PHE A 87 -12.77 -10.73 7.31
C PHE A 87 -11.38 -10.21 6.97
N TYR A 88 -11.19 -9.85 5.71
CA TYR A 88 -9.89 -9.52 5.13
C TYR A 88 -9.83 -8.04 4.78
N CYS A 89 -8.67 -7.43 5.02
CA CYS A 89 -8.34 -6.06 4.64
C CYS A 89 -6.91 -6.05 4.08
N PRO A 90 -6.73 -6.16 2.75
CA PRO A 90 -5.45 -5.88 2.12
C PRO A 90 -5.04 -4.42 2.32
N ASP A 91 -3.75 -4.12 2.31
CA ASP A 91 -3.26 -2.74 2.46
C ASP A 91 -3.25 -1.93 1.16
N GLU A 92 -3.43 -2.62 0.02
CA GLU A 92 -3.65 -2.10 -1.34
C GLU A 92 -2.68 -0.97 -1.68
N ARG A 93 -1.42 -1.09 -1.23
CA ARG A 93 -0.46 0.01 -1.36
C ARG A 93 -0.06 0.21 -2.81
N GLY A 94 0.21 -0.89 -3.53
CA GLY A 94 0.55 -0.86 -4.96
C GLY A 94 -0.58 -0.21 -5.76
N LEU A 95 -1.78 -0.78 -5.66
CA LEU A 95 -2.99 -0.27 -6.31
C LEU A 95 -3.23 1.22 -6.03
N ARG A 96 -3.16 1.66 -4.77
CA ARG A 96 -3.36 3.08 -4.44
C ARG A 96 -2.27 3.99 -4.99
N ALA A 97 -1.01 3.52 -5.05
CA ALA A 97 0.08 4.29 -5.65
C ALA A 97 -0.11 4.41 -7.17
N GLU A 98 -0.53 3.34 -7.83
CA GLU A 98 -0.86 3.32 -9.26
C GLU A 98 -2.02 4.25 -9.59
N MET A 99 -3.13 4.15 -8.86
CA MET A 99 -4.28 5.04 -9.01
C MET A 99 -3.88 6.51 -8.78
N ALA A 100 -3.09 6.79 -7.74
CA ALA A 100 -2.63 8.15 -7.47
C ALA A 100 -1.73 8.68 -8.60
N ALA A 101 -0.86 7.84 -9.16
CA ALA A 101 -0.01 8.22 -10.29
C ALA A 101 -0.85 8.49 -11.56
N ALA A 102 -1.83 7.63 -11.87
CA ALA A 102 -2.73 7.80 -13.00
C ALA A 102 -3.56 9.08 -12.87
N VAL A 103 -4.16 9.32 -11.70
CA VAL A 103 -4.93 10.56 -11.43
C VAL A 103 -4.02 11.79 -11.52
N LEU A 104 -2.76 11.71 -11.07
CA LEU A 104 -1.82 12.83 -11.18
C LEU A 104 -1.47 13.13 -12.65
N GLU A 105 -1.26 12.11 -13.47
CA GLU A 105 -0.99 12.28 -14.92
C GLU A 105 -2.21 12.86 -15.65
N GLU A 106 -3.43 12.45 -15.28
CA GLU A 106 -4.67 12.93 -15.89
C GLU A 106 -5.04 14.37 -15.47
N THR A 107 -4.86 14.70 -14.19
CA THR A 107 -5.37 15.97 -13.62
C THR A 107 -4.37 17.11 -13.64
N MET A 108 -3.07 16.82 -13.71
CA MET A 108 -2.04 17.85 -13.66
C MET A 108 -1.77 18.45 -15.04
N LEU A 109 -1.55 19.77 -15.10
CA LEU A 109 -1.16 20.45 -16.34
C LEU A 109 0.10 19.79 -16.92
N PRO A 110 0.15 19.44 -18.23
CA PRO A 110 1.25 18.65 -18.80
C PRO A 110 2.65 19.22 -18.53
N ARG A 111 2.82 20.54 -18.65
CA ARG A 111 4.11 21.22 -18.37
C ARG A 111 4.51 21.13 -16.90
N LEU A 112 3.55 21.15 -15.99
CA LEU A 112 3.81 21.00 -14.56
C LEU A 112 4.16 19.54 -14.23
N HIS A 113 3.49 18.58 -14.88
CA HIS A 113 3.81 17.16 -14.77
C HIS A 113 5.22 16.83 -15.24
N GLU A 114 5.62 17.35 -16.39
CA GLU A 114 6.97 17.13 -16.92
C GLU A 114 8.07 17.74 -16.04
N ALA A 115 7.80 18.91 -15.43
CA ALA A 115 8.74 19.61 -14.58
C ALA A 115 8.82 19.02 -13.16
N ALA A 116 7.70 18.56 -12.59
CA ALA A 116 7.63 18.08 -11.22
C ALA A 116 8.04 16.60 -11.08
N ILE A 117 7.73 15.76 -12.06
CA ILE A 117 7.94 14.31 -11.98
C ILE A 117 9.15 13.93 -12.84
N PRO A 118 10.24 13.38 -12.28
CA PRO A 118 11.42 13.01 -13.05
C PRO A 118 11.13 12.02 -14.19
N PRO A 119 11.82 12.11 -15.36
CA PRO A 119 11.59 11.21 -16.50
C PRO A 119 11.71 9.72 -16.16
N ALA A 120 12.67 9.35 -15.31
CA ALA A 120 12.86 7.97 -14.85
C ALA A 120 11.65 7.45 -14.06
N ALA A 121 11.05 8.28 -13.20
CA ALA A 121 9.85 7.92 -12.44
C ALA A 121 8.63 7.75 -13.36
N ARG A 122 8.49 8.60 -14.39
CA ARG A 122 7.42 8.45 -15.40
C ARG A 122 7.57 7.15 -16.19
N ALA A 123 8.78 6.79 -16.60
CA ALA A 123 9.05 5.54 -17.31
C ALA A 123 8.75 4.31 -16.44
N MET A 124 9.15 4.32 -15.16
CA MET A 124 8.81 3.25 -14.20
C MET A 124 7.30 3.11 -14.00
N ASN A 125 6.56 4.21 -13.83
CA ASN A 125 5.10 4.16 -13.64
C ASN A 125 4.40 3.56 -14.86
N ARG A 126 4.82 3.93 -16.08
CA ARG A 126 4.30 3.32 -17.32
C ARG A 126 4.61 1.83 -17.41
N GLY A 127 5.82 1.43 -17.03
CA GLY A 127 6.21 0.01 -16.98
C GLY A 127 5.34 -0.79 -16.01
N ARG A 128 4.99 -0.21 -14.85
CA ARG A 128 4.09 -0.85 -13.87
C ARG A 128 2.67 -1.00 -14.40
N ALA A 129 2.13 0.04 -15.05
CA ALA A 129 0.82 -0.03 -15.69
C ALA A 129 0.77 -1.09 -16.82
N LEU A 130 1.86 -1.22 -17.58
CA LEU A 130 2.00 -2.29 -18.58
C LEU A 130 1.95 -3.67 -17.92
N VAL A 131 2.79 -3.94 -16.91
CA VAL A 131 2.79 -5.23 -16.20
C VAL A 131 1.42 -5.56 -15.59
N ALA A 132 0.74 -4.58 -15.00
CA ALA A 132 -0.60 -4.78 -14.46
C ALA A 132 -1.62 -5.19 -15.55
N LEU A 133 -1.53 -4.60 -16.75
CA LEU A 133 -2.35 -4.99 -17.90
C LEU A 133 -1.99 -6.40 -18.41
N GLU A 134 -0.71 -6.77 -18.41
CA GLU A 134 -0.28 -8.13 -18.79
C GLU A 134 -0.79 -9.19 -17.81
N GLU A 135 -0.76 -8.92 -16.50
CA GLU A 135 -1.26 -9.82 -15.46
C GLU A 135 -2.79 -9.94 -15.46
N GLU A 136 -3.51 -8.85 -15.74
CA GLU A 136 -4.97 -8.82 -15.76
C GLU A 136 -5.57 -9.34 -17.08
N TRP A 137 -4.87 -9.19 -18.23
CA TRP A 137 -5.40 -9.52 -19.56
C TRP A 137 -4.61 -10.60 -20.32
N GLY A 138 -3.50 -11.09 -19.78
CA GLY A 138 -2.68 -12.14 -20.40
C GLY A 138 -2.03 -11.73 -21.74
N LEU A 139 -1.88 -10.43 -21.98
CA LEU A 139 -1.28 -9.92 -23.21
C LEU A 139 0.25 -9.87 -23.05
N VAL A 140 0.97 -10.63 -23.87
CA VAL A 140 2.42 -10.46 -24.05
C VAL A 140 2.58 -9.55 -25.28
N LEU A 141 3.16 -8.36 -25.11
CA LEU A 141 3.48 -7.44 -26.21
C LEU A 141 4.82 -7.81 -26.88
#